data_AF-A0A5J4DTG6-F1
#
_entry.id   AF-A0A5J4DTG6-F1
#
_cell.length_a   1.000
_cell.length_b   1.000
_cell.length_c   1.000
_cell.angle_alpha   90.00
_cell.angle_beta   90.00
_cell.angle_gamma   90.00
#
_symmetry.space_group_name_H-M   'P 1'
#
loop_
_entity.id
_entity.type
_entity.pdbx_description
1 polymer ?
#
loop_
_entity_poly.entity_id
_entity_poly.type
_entity_poly.pdbx_seq_one_letter_code
_entity_poly.pdbx_strand_id
1 'polypeptide(L)' 'MINLDKKIPNQETPTLSNILWKSSILALIFTIPALVIFLGIYYGTGNLIVGAILGFGVHFATLAFSGRISKWLVKFQN' A
#
# COMPACT_ATOMS: atom_id res chain seq x y z
N MET A 1 -6.79 -4.79 42.44
CA MET A 1 -5.70 -5.62 41.88
C MET A 1 -6.08 -5.98 40.46
N ILE A 2 -5.38 -5.47 39.46
CA ILE A 2 -5.71 -5.66 38.05
C ILE A 2 -5.05 -6.97 37.61
N ASN A 3 -5.84 -7.98 37.24
CA ASN A 3 -5.32 -9.24 36.69
C ASN A 3 -4.82 -8.97 35.26
N LEU A 4 -3.50 -8.87 35.12
CA LEU A 4 -2.78 -8.63 33.86
C LEU A 4 -2.34 -9.94 33.16
N ASP A 5 -3.04 -11.05 33.40
CA ASP A 5 -2.71 -12.35 32.78
C ASP A 5 -3.56 -12.65 31.53
N LYS A 6 -3.71 -11.66 30.64
CA LYS A 6 -4.23 -11.92 29.29
C LYS A 6 -3.05 -12.18 28.36
N LYS A 7 -2.60 -13.44 28.32
CA LYS A 7 -1.58 -13.94 27.39
C LYS A 7 -2.06 -13.69 25.95
N ILE A 8 -1.53 -12.65 25.32
CA ILE A 8 -1.74 -12.39 23.88
C ILE A 8 -1.05 -13.52 23.11
N PRO A 9 -1.75 -14.21 22.18
CA PRO A 9 -1.24 -15.38 21.50
C PRO A 9 0.04 -15.03 20.73
N ASN A 10 1.12 -15.73 21.05
CA ASN A 10 2.38 -15.87 20.29
C ASN A 10 2.63 -14.78 19.22
N GLN A 11 2.86 -13.53 19.64
CA GLN A 11 3.40 -12.54 18.74
C GLN A 11 4.91 -12.74 18.71
N GLU A 12 5.37 -13.48 17.70
CA GLU A 12 6.76 -13.54 17.31
C GLU A 12 7.31 -12.11 17.27
N THR A 13 8.31 -11.81 18.10
CA THR A 13 8.93 -10.47 18.11
C THR A 13 9.28 -10.11 16.66
N PRO A 14 8.72 -9.02 16.10
CA PRO A 14 8.92 -8.74 14.69
C PRO A 14 10.39 -8.42 14.48
N THR A 15 11.12 -9.41 13.96
CA THR A 15 12.52 -9.25 13.60
C THR A 15 12.62 -8.22 12.48
N LEU A 16 13.74 -7.51 12.40
CA LEU A 16 13.98 -6.56 11.30
C LEU A 16 13.75 -7.21 9.93
N SER A 17 14.14 -8.47 9.78
CA SER A 17 13.87 -9.27 8.58
C SER A 17 12.37 -9.40 8.27
N ASN A 18 11.54 -9.75 9.26
CA ASN A 18 10.09 -9.86 9.08
C ASN A 18 9.44 -8.52 8.71
N ILE A 19 9.93 -7.41 9.28
CA ILE A 19 9.43 -6.08 8.95
C ILE A 19 9.82 -5.69 7.52
N LEU A 20 11.09 -5.89 7.15
CA LEU A 20 11.60 -5.59 5.81
C LEU A 20 10.91 -6.43 4.74
N TRP A 21 10.71 -7.73 4.97
CA TRP A 21 10.04 -8.62 4.03
C TRP A 21 8.58 -8.23 3.82
N LYS A 22 7.84 -8.01 4.91
CA LYS A 22 6.42 -7.58 4.84
C LYS A 22 6.28 -6.20 4.19
N SER A 23 7.14 -5.25 4.55
CA SER A 23 7.15 -3.92 3.95
C SER A 23 7.51 -3.96 2.47
N SER A 24 8.44 -4.83 2.06
CA SER A 24 8.85 -4.97 0.66
C SER A 24 7.73 -5.54 -0.20
N ILE A 25 7.05 -6.59 0.27
CA ILE A 25 5.87 -7.15 -0.42
C ILE A 25 4.78 -6.09 -0.56
N LEU A 26 4.49 -5.35 0.51
CA LEU A 26 3.46 -4.32 0.48
C LEU A 26 3.83 -3.17 -0.48
N ALA A 27 5.09 -2.76 -0.51
CA ALA A 27 5.60 -1.77 -1.47
C ALA A 27 5.45 -2.29 -2.90
N LEU A 28 5.80 -3.54 -3.17
CA LEU A 28 5.70 -4.15 -4.50
C LEU A 28 4.24 -4.18 -5.00
N ILE A 29 3.30 -4.59 -4.15
CA ILE A 29 1.87 -4.61 -4.49
C ILE A 29 1.36 -3.20 -4.81
N PHE A 30 1.88 -2.18 -4.13
CA PHE A 30 1.47 -0.80 -4.35
C PHE A 30 2.13 -0.16 -5.59
N THR A 31 3.34 -0.59 -5.94
CA THR A 31 4.08 -0.05 -7.09
C THR A 31 3.71 -0.72 -8.41
N ILE A 32 3.41 -2.02 -8.42
CA ILE A 32 3.10 -2.78 -9.65
C ILE A 32 1.95 -2.14 -10.46
N PRO A 33 0.79 -1.79 -9.89
CA PRO A 33 -0.32 -1.20 -10.66
C PRO A 33 0.06 0.13 -11.30
N ALA A 34 0.75 1.00 -10.55
CA ALA A 34 1.22 2.28 -11.06
C ALA A 34 2.28 2.09 -12.17
N LEU A 35 3.15 1.09 -12.01
CA LEU A 35 4.18 0.74 -12.98
C LEU A 35 3.58 0.18 -14.28
N VAL A 36 2.55 -0.66 -14.18
CA VAL A 36 1.82 -1.20 -15.35
C VAL A 36 1.19 -0.07 -16.16
N ILE A 37 0.57 0.90 -15.50
CA ILE A 37 -0.04 2.06 -16.17
C ILE A 37 1.03 2.93 -16.82
N PHE A 38 2.13 3.20 -16.10
CA PHE A 38 3.27 3.93 -16.63
C PHE A 38 3.82 3.28 -17.91
N LEU A 39 4.10 1.97 -17.86
CA LEU A 39 4.63 1.23 -19.00
C LEU A 39 3.61 1.17 -20.16
N GLY A 40 2.33 0.96 -19.87
CA GLY A 40 1.28 0.91 -20.88
C GLY A 40 1.19 2.20 -21.69
N ILE A 41 1.28 3.35 -21.02
CA ILE A 41 1.27 4.66 -21.69
C ILE A 41 2.60 4.94 -22.38
N TYR A 42 3.73 4.59 -21.77
CA TYR A 42 5.03 4.76 -22.40
C TYR A 42 5.15 3.98 -23.71
N TYR A 43 4.78 2.70 -23.73
CA TYR A 43 4.81 1.88 -24.95
C TYR A 43 3.73 2.31 -25.96
N GLY A 44 2.58 2.84 -25.52
CA GLY A 44 1.52 3.28 -26.41
C GLY A 44 1.75 4.66 -27.05
N THR A 45 2.36 5.60 -26.33
CA THR A 45 2.53 7.01 -26.79
C THR A 45 3.98 7.33 -27.16
N GLY A 46 4.95 6.52 -26.72
CA GLY A 46 6.38 6.79 -26.88
C GLY A 46 6.89 7.97 -26.04
N ASN A 47 6.04 8.56 -25.20
CA ASN A 47 6.36 9.75 -24.42
C ASN A 47 6.52 9.41 -22.94
N LEU A 48 7.77 9.38 -22.49
CA LEU A 48 8.16 9.05 -21.12
C LEU A 48 7.59 10.05 -20.11
N ILE A 49 7.55 11.33 -20.45
CA ILE A 49 7.05 12.40 -19.57
C ILE A 49 5.56 12.20 -19.30
N VAL A 50 4.78 11.92 -20.34
CA VAL A 50 3.33 11.67 -20.23
C VAL A 50 3.05 10.42 -19.41
N GLY A 51 3.79 9.34 -19.67
CA GLY A 51 3.71 8.11 -18.87
C GLY A 51 4.03 8.38 -17.40
N ALA A 52 5.08 9.14 -17.11
CA ALA A 52 5.51 9.47 -15.76
C ALA A 52 4.43 10.24 -15.00
N ILE A 53 3.90 11.32 -15.60
CA ILE A 53 2.87 12.15 -14.97
C ILE A 53 1.62 11.33 -14.66
N LEU A 54 1.17 10.48 -15.58
CA LEU A 54 -0.03 9.68 -15.41
C LEU A 54 0.18 8.51 -14.43
N GLY A 55 1.31 7.79 -14.52
CA GLY A 55 1.66 6.71 -13.60
C GLY A 55 1.82 7.19 -12.16
N PHE A 56 2.56 8.29 -11.94
CA PHE A 56 2.67 8.91 -10.62
C PHE A 56 1.34 9.51 -10.14
N GLY A 57 0.58 10.12 -11.05
CA GLY A 57 -0.74 10.66 -10.75
C GLY A 57 -1.69 9.60 -10.21
N VAL A 58 -1.73 8.41 -10.83
CA VAL A 58 -2.55 7.29 -10.36
C VAL A 58 -2.04 6.74 -9.02
N HIS A 59 -0.72 6.65 -8.82
CA HIS A 59 -0.13 6.24 -7.55
C HIS A 59 -0.57 7.16 -6.40
N PHE A 60 -0.47 8.48 -6.60
CA PHE A 60 -0.92 9.48 -5.62
C PHE A 60 -2.43 9.53 -5.46
N ALA A 61 -3.20 9.34 -6.52
CA ALA A 61 -4.66 9.25 -6.43
C ALA A 61 -5.09 8.06 -5.53
N THR A 62 -4.37 6.94 -5.63
CA THR A 62 -4.59 5.75 -4.79
C THR A 62 -4.26 6.06 -3.32
N LEU A 63 -3.16 6.76 -3.06
CA LEU A 63 -2.80 7.22 -1.70
C LEU A 63 -3.84 8.20 -1.14
N ALA A 64 -4.31 9.16 -1.93
CA ALA A 64 -5.32 10.12 -1.52
C ALA A 64 -6.66 9.45 -1.20
N PHE A 65 -6.99 8.37 -1.92
CA PHE A 65 -8.17 7.56 -1.63
C PHE A 65 -8.03 6.70 -0.37
N SER A 66 -6.82 6.38 0.08
CA SER A 66 -6.58 5.57 1.28
C SER A 66 -7.30 6.11 2.52
N GLY A 67 -7.26 7.43 2.75
CA GLY A 67 -7.97 8.08 3.86
C GLY A 67 -9.50 8.03 3.72
N ARG A 68 -10.01 8.05 2.48
CA ARG A 68 -11.45 7.91 2.18
C ARG A 68 -11.92 6.48 2.39
N ILE A 69 -11.12 5.50 2.00
CA ILE A 69 -11.37 4.07 2.19
C ILE A 69 -11.35 3.72 3.68
N SER A 70 -10.43 4.30 4.45
CA SER A 70 -10.38 4.14 5.92
C SER A 70 -11.68 4.60 6.59
N LYS A 71 -12.17 5.80 6.26
CA LYS A 71 -13.46 6.28 6.78
C LYS A 71 -14.65 5.43 6.31
N TRP A 72 -14.61 4.92 5.08
CA TRP A 72 -15.68 4.09 4.53
C TRP A 72 -15.74 2.72 5.22
N LEU A 73 -14.59 2.10 5.48
CA LEU A 73 -14.47 0.84 6.25
C LEU A 73 -14.94 0.98 7.69
N VAL A 74 -14.53 2.06 8.38
CA VAL A 74 -14.96 2.32 9.77
C VAL A 74 -16.47 2.52 9.86
N LYS A 75 -17.09 3.15 8.86
CA LYS A 75 -18.54 3.34 8.81
C LYS A 75 -19.32 2.05 8.48
N PHE A 76 -18.69 1.07 7.85
CA PHE A 76 -19.29 -0.23 7.55
C PHE A 76 -19.29 -1.20 8.75
N GLN A 77 -18.47 -0.93 9.77
CA GLN A 77 -18.35 -1.75 10.97
C GLN A 77 -19.26 -1.27 12.12
N ASN A 78 -20.07 -0.22 11.92
CA ASN A 78 -20.99 0.35 12.90
C ASN A 78 -22.41 0.43 12.34
#